data_AF-Q57YD8-F1
#
_entry.id   AF-Q57YD8-F1
#
_cell.length_a   1.000
_cell.length_b   1.000
_cell.length_c   1.000
_cell.angle_alpha   90.00
_cell.angle_beta   90.00
_cell.angle_gamma   90.00
#
_symmetry.space_group_name_H-M   'P 1'
#
loop_
_entity.id
_entity.type
_entity.pdbx_description
1 polymer ?
#
loop_
_entity_poly.entity_id
_entity_poly.type
_entity_poly.pdbx_seq_one_letter_code
_entity_poly.pdbx_strand_id
1 'polypeptide(L)'
;MTRFTCFTAVVLLCMPFAVGKNNNLTLEQTVTLCNALKQFRGLKDAVRDLKYWITTESLKISNAKTRSDEYVTLAEDVLWENRNATDPVERAKRVASNVTEAAKKAETASIETEFRAENIEEIRSNRIAALERMLKEVAGHNSNWRVRSAAEKCKGAAESVSSDSLNGTLLELFSTLPEGASEGLEDDTRESSGELWKLEFVLYNVVTWRSVALKGESTVKELVEGTKASITRKYNLTLNQTQAVCLMVEQYRGLKGAVDAFTEQAVSRSAMVSKVEERSQADAKRPGGHMDQVKRAVAEVAKAVSKAQNVFKKVSRYARNLKSIRAHYLPLMENTLRKIAGNAADEKAKKAAEVCGETAWVVTPKSLDDMRKKLMDNFPNLSERLESDTRVVSHMLEDLNTSTQLITIASIAVRRKEVKLNKTMEVAGVASLIEFGEGRLSSMGSAASNKNHNLRLLLFSLTFTLVGLL
;
A
#
# COMPACT_ATOMS: atom_id res chain seq x y z
N MET A 1 -14.83 63.84 -2.26
CA MET A 1 -15.19 64.84 -3.29
C MET A 1 -14.23 64.72 -4.46
N THR A 2 -14.80 64.37 -5.61
CA THR A 2 -14.40 64.65 -7.00
C THR A 2 -13.00 65.20 -7.34
N ARG A 3 -12.41 64.52 -8.34
CA ARG A 3 -11.60 65.03 -9.46
C ARG A 3 -10.22 65.62 -9.12
N PHE A 4 -9.20 64.77 -9.17
CA PHE A 4 -7.89 65.19 -9.66
C PHE A 4 -7.37 64.18 -10.71
N THR A 5 -7.68 64.54 -11.97
CA THR A 5 -6.75 64.47 -13.11
C THR A 5 -6.13 63.12 -13.45
N CYS A 6 -6.85 62.36 -14.28
CA CYS A 6 -6.31 61.47 -15.33
C CYS A 6 -5.52 62.27 -16.40
N PHE A 7 -4.47 63.00 -16.02
CA PHE A 7 -3.67 63.79 -16.97
C PHE A 7 -2.25 63.28 -17.22
N THR A 8 -1.90 62.09 -16.73
CA THR A 8 -0.60 61.47 -17.02
C THR A 8 -0.65 60.27 -17.96
N ALA A 9 -1.83 59.75 -18.32
CA ALA A 9 -1.95 58.57 -19.20
C ALA A 9 -2.10 58.88 -20.71
N VAL A 10 -2.28 60.14 -21.12
CA VAL A 10 -2.57 60.49 -22.53
C VAL A 10 -1.38 61.16 -23.25
N VAL A 11 -0.32 61.52 -22.54
CA VAL A 11 0.82 62.25 -23.15
C VAL A 11 1.85 61.32 -23.82
N LEU A 12 1.82 60.00 -23.59
CA LEU A 12 2.77 59.06 -24.20
C LEU A 12 2.28 58.39 -25.50
N LEU A 13 1.01 58.53 -25.88
CA LEU A 13 0.48 57.98 -27.15
C LEU A 13 0.54 58.97 -28.33
N CYS A 14 1.08 60.17 -28.12
CA CYS A 14 1.06 61.25 -29.12
C CYS A 14 2.43 61.91 -29.34
N MET A 15 3.53 61.17 -29.22
CA MET A 15 4.76 61.52 -29.93
C MET A 15 4.65 60.91 -31.34
N PRO A 16 4.04 61.60 -32.34
CA PRO A 16 4.28 61.21 -33.71
C PRO A 16 5.79 61.28 -33.89
N PHE A 17 6.36 60.20 -34.40
CA PHE A 17 7.71 60.15 -34.95
C PHE A 17 8.11 61.56 -35.43
N ALA A 18 8.98 62.23 -34.66
CA ALA A 18 9.65 63.43 -35.12
C ALA A 18 10.72 63.02 -36.13
N VAL A 19 10.31 62.26 -37.16
CA VAL A 19 11.09 62.00 -38.34
C VAL A 19 11.19 63.36 -39.04
N GLY A 20 12.38 63.94 -38.93
CA GLY A 20 12.71 65.24 -39.48
C GLY A 20 12.26 65.34 -40.94
N LYS A 21 11.77 66.53 -41.30
CA LYS A 21 11.11 66.93 -42.55
C LYS A 21 11.81 66.62 -43.90
N ASN A 22 12.84 65.78 -43.96
CA ASN A 22 13.56 65.38 -45.17
C ASN A 22 13.57 63.83 -45.32
N ASN A 23 12.41 63.23 -45.63
CA ASN A 23 12.12 61.79 -45.57
C ASN A 23 12.76 60.91 -46.68
N ASN A 24 14.04 61.09 -47.00
CA ASN A 24 14.74 60.15 -47.90
C ASN A 24 15.52 59.11 -47.08
N LEU A 25 14.84 58.05 -46.64
CA LEU A 25 15.56 56.83 -46.25
C LEU A 25 16.44 56.36 -47.41
N THR A 26 17.64 55.87 -47.08
CA THR A 26 18.50 55.19 -48.05
C THR A 26 17.92 53.82 -48.42
N LEU A 27 18.43 53.24 -49.50
CA LEU A 27 18.05 51.87 -49.88
C LEU A 27 18.36 50.88 -48.76
N GLU A 28 19.52 51.02 -48.13
CA GLU A 28 19.96 50.16 -47.03
C GLU A 28 19.02 50.27 -45.82
N GLN A 29 18.70 51.49 -45.38
CA GLN A 29 17.76 51.74 -44.28
C GLN A 29 16.38 51.15 -44.56
N THR A 30 15.91 51.28 -45.80
CA THR A 30 14.62 50.72 -46.21
C THR A 30 14.63 49.20 -46.16
N VAL A 31 15.74 48.56 -46.56
CA VAL A 31 15.90 47.10 -46.50
C VAL A 31 15.99 46.62 -45.04
N THR A 32 16.72 47.31 -44.16
CA THR A 32 16.82 46.98 -42.74
C THR A 32 15.46 47.05 -42.05
N LEU A 33 14.69 48.13 -42.27
CA LEU A 33 13.32 48.23 -41.75
C LEU A 33 12.39 47.14 -42.31
N CYS A 34 12.63 46.72 -43.55
CA CYS A 34 11.91 45.61 -44.15
C CYS A 34 12.22 44.26 -43.50
N ASN A 35 13.49 43.99 -43.21
CA ASN A 35 13.87 42.78 -42.49
C ASN A 35 13.28 42.79 -41.07
N ALA A 36 13.37 43.91 -40.36
CA ALA A 36 12.73 44.07 -39.06
C ALA A 36 11.21 43.80 -39.13
N LEU A 37 10.50 44.36 -40.11
CA LEU A 37 9.07 44.10 -40.29
C LEU A 37 8.76 42.62 -40.55
N LYS A 38 9.57 41.92 -41.35
CA LYS A 38 9.38 40.48 -41.59
C LYS A 38 9.63 39.66 -40.32
N GLN A 39 10.60 40.05 -39.50
CA GLN A 39 10.87 39.43 -38.20
C GLN A 39 9.70 39.65 -37.23
N PHE A 40 9.20 40.88 -37.10
CA PHE A 40 7.99 41.14 -36.29
C PHE A 40 6.76 40.37 -36.79
N ARG A 41 6.60 40.18 -38.10
CA ARG A 41 5.54 39.32 -38.65
C ARG A 41 5.71 37.85 -38.23
N GLY A 42 6.94 37.34 -38.26
CA GLY A 42 7.28 35.96 -37.92
C GLY A 42 7.21 35.61 -36.42
N LEU A 43 7.29 36.61 -35.53
CA LEU A 43 7.14 36.41 -34.08
C LEU A 43 5.88 35.64 -33.70
N LYS A 44 4.76 35.89 -34.38
CA LYS A 44 3.50 35.18 -34.12
C LYS A 44 3.62 33.68 -34.37
N ASP A 45 4.29 33.28 -35.45
CA ASP A 45 4.49 31.87 -35.77
C ASP A 45 5.48 31.23 -34.79
N ALA A 46 6.58 31.92 -34.46
CA ALA A 46 7.55 31.46 -33.46
C ALA A 46 6.90 31.23 -32.07
N VAL A 47 6.12 32.19 -31.58
CA VAL A 47 5.39 32.08 -30.31
C VAL A 47 4.38 30.94 -30.37
N ARG A 48 3.59 30.83 -31.45
CA ARG A 48 2.63 29.73 -31.62
C ARG A 48 3.33 28.37 -31.54
N ASP A 49 4.44 28.21 -32.22
CA ASP A 49 5.17 26.94 -32.28
C ASP A 49 5.79 26.60 -30.91
N LEU A 50 6.38 27.57 -30.21
CA LEU A 50 6.88 27.39 -28.84
C LEU A 50 5.75 27.02 -27.87
N LYS A 51 4.61 27.73 -27.90
CA LYS A 51 3.42 27.41 -27.10
C LYS A 51 2.93 26.00 -27.33
N TYR A 52 2.87 25.57 -28.60
CA TYR A 52 2.47 24.23 -28.97
C TYR A 52 3.39 23.17 -28.36
N TRP A 53 4.71 23.35 -28.48
CA TRP A 53 5.68 22.41 -27.93
C TRP A 53 5.66 22.39 -26.39
N ILE A 54 5.64 23.55 -25.74
CA ILE A 54 5.57 23.65 -24.27
C ILE A 54 4.32 22.94 -23.74
N THR A 55 3.16 23.17 -24.36
CA THR A 55 1.90 22.52 -23.99
C THR A 55 1.98 21.01 -24.18
N THR A 56 2.42 20.56 -25.36
CA THR A 56 2.56 19.14 -25.69
C THR A 56 3.46 18.40 -24.71
N GLU A 57 4.60 19.01 -24.35
CA GLU A 57 5.57 18.43 -23.44
C GLU A 57 5.09 18.44 -21.99
N SER A 58 4.39 19.51 -21.57
CA SER A 58 3.74 19.60 -20.25
C SER A 58 2.64 18.56 -20.07
N LEU A 59 1.86 18.27 -21.12
CA LEU A 59 0.86 17.19 -21.11
C LEU A 59 1.51 15.81 -20.91
N LYS A 60 2.67 15.56 -21.53
CA LYS A 60 3.42 14.30 -21.31
C LYS A 60 3.87 14.17 -19.86
N ILE A 61 4.31 15.25 -19.22
CA ILE A 61 4.67 15.27 -17.80
C ILE A 61 3.45 14.98 -16.93
N SER A 62 2.31 15.63 -17.19
CA SER A 62 1.07 15.41 -16.45
C SER A 62 0.60 13.95 -16.56
N ASN A 63 0.67 13.36 -17.76
CA ASN A 63 0.33 11.95 -17.96
C ASN A 63 1.27 11.01 -17.21
N ALA A 64 2.57 11.32 -17.18
CA ALA A 64 3.55 10.55 -16.40
C ALA A 64 3.27 10.60 -14.89
N LYS A 65 2.83 11.76 -14.39
CA LYS A 65 2.36 11.91 -13.01
C LYS A 65 1.15 11.00 -12.74
N THR A 66 0.08 11.10 -13.54
CA THR A 66 -1.13 10.27 -13.36
C THR A 66 -0.79 8.78 -13.33
N ARG A 67 0.02 8.30 -14.29
CA ARG A 67 0.44 6.90 -14.31
C ARG A 67 1.31 6.51 -13.13
N SER A 68 2.20 7.40 -12.67
CA SER A 68 3.01 7.17 -11.47
C SER A 68 2.15 7.05 -10.20
N ASP A 69 1.13 7.89 -10.06
CA ASP A 69 0.19 7.86 -8.94
C ASP A 69 -0.65 6.57 -8.94
N GLU A 70 -1.09 6.11 -10.12
CA GLU A 70 -1.74 4.81 -10.31
C GLU A 70 -0.83 3.65 -9.89
N TYR A 71 0.44 3.67 -10.31
CA TYR A 71 1.41 2.65 -9.91
C TYR A 71 1.68 2.65 -8.41
N VAL A 72 1.76 3.81 -7.77
CA VAL A 72 1.89 3.90 -6.30
C VAL A 72 0.68 3.30 -5.60
N THR A 73 -0.53 3.59 -6.08
CA THR A 73 -1.77 3.01 -5.54
C THR A 73 -1.73 1.47 -5.62
N LEU A 74 -1.34 0.92 -6.78
CA LEU A 74 -1.13 -0.52 -6.94
C LEU A 74 -0.05 -1.08 -5.99
N ALA A 75 0.99 -0.29 -5.70
CA ALA A 75 2.03 -0.66 -4.75
C ALA A 75 1.51 -0.72 -3.30
N GLU A 76 0.61 0.19 -2.92
CA GLU A 76 -0.01 0.23 -1.60
C GLU A 76 -0.94 -0.97 -1.37
N ASP A 77 -1.70 -1.36 -2.39
CA ASP A 77 -2.48 -2.61 -2.37
C ASP A 77 -1.56 -3.83 -2.13
N VAL A 78 -0.41 -3.84 -2.81
CA VAL A 78 0.61 -4.87 -2.64
C VAL A 78 1.24 -4.85 -1.23
N LEU A 79 1.42 -3.67 -0.63
CA LEU A 79 1.93 -3.51 0.73
C LEU A 79 0.96 -4.08 1.76
N TRP A 80 -0.33 -3.83 1.58
CA TRP A 80 -1.39 -4.40 2.41
C TRP A 80 -1.32 -5.94 2.42
N GLU A 81 -1.03 -6.53 1.26
CA GLU A 81 -0.82 -7.97 1.15
C GLU A 81 0.51 -8.43 1.75
N ASN A 82 1.61 -7.69 1.58
CA ASN A 82 2.95 -8.12 1.97
C ASN A 82 3.75 -7.02 2.67
N ARG A 83 3.91 -7.10 4.00
CA ARG A 83 4.75 -6.18 4.78
C ARG A 83 6.21 -6.08 4.30
N ASN A 84 6.75 -7.12 3.65
CA ASN A 84 8.11 -7.07 3.10
C ASN A 84 8.22 -6.18 1.84
N ALA A 85 7.09 -5.71 1.29
CA ALA A 85 7.05 -4.74 0.19
C ALA A 85 7.27 -3.29 0.65
N THR A 86 7.50 -3.04 1.93
CA THR A 86 7.65 -1.67 2.48
C THR A 86 8.75 -0.89 1.75
N ASP A 87 9.96 -1.42 1.61
CA ASP A 87 11.07 -0.65 1.02
C ASP A 87 10.89 -0.33 -0.47
N PRO A 88 10.44 -1.27 -1.34
CA PRO A 88 10.08 -0.95 -2.72
C PRO A 88 8.96 0.09 -2.83
N VAL A 89 7.91 -0.03 -2.02
CA VAL A 89 6.75 0.88 -2.05
C VAL A 89 7.16 2.29 -1.61
N GLU A 90 7.96 2.41 -0.55
CA GLU A 90 8.50 3.70 -0.11
C GLU A 90 9.45 4.33 -1.14
N ARG A 91 10.24 3.51 -1.85
CA ARG A 91 11.04 3.99 -2.99
C ARG A 91 10.16 4.49 -4.13
N ALA A 92 9.10 3.75 -4.47
CA ALA A 92 8.15 4.14 -5.51
C ALA A 92 7.48 5.49 -5.17
N LYS A 93 7.04 5.68 -3.92
CA LYS A 93 6.49 6.95 -3.44
C LYS A 93 7.45 8.13 -3.58
N ARG A 94 8.71 7.95 -3.19
CA ARG A 94 9.75 9.00 -3.35
C ARG A 94 9.97 9.37 -4.81
N VAL A 95 10.03 8.39 -5.70
CA VAL A 95 10.22 8.66 -7.13
C VAL A 95 8.97 9.34 -7.73
N ALA A 96 7.75 8.89 -7.39
CA ALA A 96 6.51 9.53 -7.82
C ALA A 96 6.39 10.98 -7.32
N SER A 97 6.93 11.29 -6.13
CA SER A 97 7.02 12.67 -5.64
C SER A 97 7.86 13.56 -6.56
N ASN A 98 8.98 13.05 -7.11
CA ASN A 98 9.80 13.81 -8.07
C ASN A 98 9.04 14.05 -9.39
N VAL A 99 8.23 13.08 -9.84
CA VAL A 99 7.36 13.24 -11.02
C VAL A 99 6.28 14.30 -10.75
N THR A 100 5.71 14.30 -9.56
CA THR A 100 4.74 15.33 -9.13
C THR A 100 5.36 16.73 -9.08
N GLU A 101 6.61 16.84 -8.61
CA GLU A 101 7.33 18.12 -8.63
C GLU A 101 7.57 18.62 -10.06
N ALA A 102 7.98 17.73 -10.96
CA ALA A 102 8.13 18.05 -12.38
C ALA A 102 6.82 18.56 -13.01
N ALA A 103 5.67 17.95 -12.66
CA ALA A 103 4.36 18.39 -13.13
C ALA A 103 3.99 19.80 -12.62
N LYS A 104 4.25 20.12 -11.36
CA LYS A 104 4.01 21.47 -10.80
C LYS A 104 4.87 22.53 -11.48
N LYS A 105 6.13 22.19 -11.79
CA LYS A 105 7.03 23.08 -12.55
C LYS A 105 6.52 23.32 -13.98
N ALA A 106 6.03 22.28 -14.65
CA ALA A 106 5.43 22.39 -15.98
C ALA A 106 4.14 23.23 -16.01
N GLU A 107 3.31 23.14 -14.97
CA GLU A 107 2.13 24.00 -14.80
C GLU A 107 2.53 25.48 -14.66
N THR A 108 3.55 25.77 -13.82
CA THR A 108 4.10 27.12 -13.67
C THR A 108 4.67 27.66 -14.98
N ALA A 109 5.39 26.81 -15.74
CA ALA A 109 5.90 27.16 -17.07
C ALA A 109 4.80 27.48 -18.08
N SER A 110 3.63 26.84 -17.98
CA SER A 110 2.49 27.13 -18.86
C SER A 110 1.93 28.54 -18.59
N ILE A 111 1.84 28.94 -17.32
CA ILE A 111 1.44 30.31 -16.94
C ILE A 111 2.47 31.33 -17.42
N GLU A 112 3.77 31.06 -17.20
CA GLU A 112 4.83 31.94 -17.69
C GLU A 112 4.77 32.09 -19.22
N THR A 113 4.51 31.01 -19.94
CA THR A 113 4.39 31.01 -21.41
C THR A 113 3.31 31.96 -21.90
N GLU A 114 2.13 31.97 -21.27
CA GLU A 114 1.04 32.89 -21.64
C GLU A 114 1.45 34.35 -21.41
N PHE A 115 2.02 34.66 -20.25
CA PHE A 115 2.49 36.02 -19.94
C PHE A 115 3.53 36.52 -20.95
N ARG A 116 4.52 35.69 -21.31
CA ARG A 116 5.53 36.06 -22.31
C ARG A 116 4.92 36.23 -23.71
N ALA A 117 3.97 35.37 -24.08
CA ALA A 117 3.30 35.44 -25.38
C ALA A 117 2.46 36.72 -25.53
N GLU A 118 1.80 37.16 -24.46
CA GLU A 118 1.05 38.42 -24.42
C GLU A 118 1.97 39.63 -24.60
N ASN A 119 3.11 39.69 -23.89
CA ASN A 119 4.10 40.76 -24.05
C ASN A 119 4.62 40.84 -25.50
N ILE A 120 4.96 39.70 -26.11
CA ILE A 120 5.42 39.65 -27.50
C ILE A 120 4.32 40.12 -28.46
N GLU A 121 3.05 39.74 -28.23
CA GLU A 121 1.94 40.14 -29.09
C GLU A 121 1.64 41.65 -29.03
N GLU A 122 1.74 42.26 -27.84
CA GLU A 122 1.60 43.71 -27.66
C GLU A 122 2.68 44.46 -28.45
N ILE A 123 3.95 44.11 -28.24
CA ILE A 123 5.09 44.72 -28.94
C ILE A 123 4.95 44.53 -30.45
N ARG A 124 4.70 43.28 -30.88
CA ARG A 124 4.53 42.92 -32.28
C ARG A 124 3.45 43.75 -32.96
N SER A 125 2.27 43.86 -32.36
CA SER A 125 1.12 44.55 -32.97
C SER A 125 1.39 46.04 -33.15
N ASN A 126 2.01 46.67 -32.15
CA ASN A 126 2.41 48.07 -32.20
C ASN A 126 3.48 48.32 -33.29
N ARG A 127 4.49 47.45 -33.38
CA ARG A 127 5.59 47.63 -34.36
C ARG A 127 5.23 47.29 -35.79
N ILE A 128 4.40 46.27 -36.03
CA ILE A 128 3.90 45.98 -37.38
C ILE A 128 3.13 47.20 -37.93
N ALA A 129 2.18 47.73 -37.16
CA ALA A 129 1.36 48.86 -37.59
C ALA A 129 2.21 50.13 -37.85
N ALA A 130 3.21 50.38 -37.01
CA ALA A 130 4.12 51.53 -37.17
C ALA A 130 5.03 51.39 -38.40
N LEU A 131 5.68 50.23 -38.57
CA LEU A 131 6.59 49.97 -39.69
C LEU A 131 5.85 49.94 -41.03
N GLU A 132 4.65 49.35 -41.09
CA GLU A 132 3.83 49.35 -42.31
C GLU A 132 3.41 50.77 -42.72
N ARG A 133 3.08 51.63 -41.75
CA ARG A 133 2.77 53.04 -42.02
C ARG A 133 3.99 53.78 -42.58
N MET A 134 5.15 53.63 -41.93
CA MET A 134 6.40 54.25 -42.35
C MET A 134 6.81 53.81 -43.76
N LEU A 135 6.78 52.51 -44.04
CA LEU A 135 7.15 51.97 -45.36
C LEU A 135 6.15 52.36 -46.45
N LYS A 136 4.86 52.52 -46.12
CA LYS A 136 3.85 53.03 -47.05
C LYS A 136 4.11 54.50 -47.42
N GLU A 137 4.51 55.33 -46.45
CA GLU A 137 4.89 56.73 -46.69
C GLU A 137 6.16 56.82 -47.56
N VAL A 138 7.18 56.00 -47.27
CA VAL A 138 8.41 55.92 -48.06
C VAL A 138 8.12 55.48 -49.49
N ALA A 139 7.24 54.49 -49.70
CA ALA A 139 6.80 54.06 -51.02
C ALA A 139 6.11 55.18 -51.82
N GLY A 140 5.30 56.02 -51.16
CA GLY A 140 4.55 57.11 -51.81
C GLY A 140 5.38 58.37 -52.10
N HIS A 141 6.36 58.68 -51.25
CA HIS A 141 6.98 60.02 -51.23
C HIS A 141 8.50 60.06 -51.41
N ASN A 142 9.21 58.92 -51.41
CA ASN A 142 10.66 58.93 -51.55
C ASN A 142 11.09 59.27 -52.99
N SER A 143 12.05 60.20 -53.12
CA SER A 143 12.56 60.65 -54.42
C SER A 143 13.28 59.55 -55.24
N ASN A 144 13.85 58.55 -54.57
CA ASN A 144 14.59 57.46 -55.19
C ASN A 144 13.67 56.28 -55.55
N TRP A 145 13.55 55.96 -56.85
CA TRP A 145 12.69 54.87 -57.32
C TRP A 145 13.09 53.48 -56.77
N ARG A 146 14.39 53.24 -56.50
CA ARG A 146 14.86 51.97 -55.92
C ARG A 146 14.38 51.81 -54.49
N VAL A 147 14.39 52.90 -53.73
CA VAL A 147 13.87 52.94 -52.36
C VAL A 147 12.36 52.72 -52.35
N ARG A 148 11.62 53.42 -53.22
CA ARG A 148 10.18 53.19 -53.38
C ARG A 148 9.86 51.73 -53.71
N SER A 149 10.59 51.14 -54.67
CA SER A 149 10.39 49.74 -55.05
C SER A 149 10.71 48.76 -53.91
N ALA A 150 11.76 49.01 -53.12
CA ALA A 150 12.10 48.19 -51.95
C ALA A 150 10.99 48.26 -50.89
N ALA A 151 10.51 49.46 -50.57
CA ALA A 151 9.40 49.68 -49.63
C ALA A 151 8.09 49.02 -50.12
N GLU A 152 7.78 49.10 -51.41
CA GLU A 152 6.61 48.43 -52.00
C GLU A 152 6.70 46.90 -51.97
N LYS A 153 7.90 46.34 -52.15
CA LYS A 153 8.14 44.89 -52.10
C LYS A 153 8.12 44.33 -50.68
N CYS A 154 8.10 45.20 -49.68
CA CYS A 154 8.10 44.89 -48.26
C CYS A 154 6.78 44.34 -47.70
N LYS A 155 6.07 43.53 -48.49
CA LYS A 155 4.69 43.13 -48.20
C LYS A 155 4.59 41.66 -47.82
N GLY A 156 3.80 41.40 -46.77
CA GLY A 156 3.19 40.10 -46.46
C GLY A 156 4.11 38.96 -46.02
N ALA A 157 5.42 39.00 -46.33
CA ALA A 157 6.34 37.94 -45.93
C ALA A 157 6.65 38.02 -44.42
N ALA A 158 6.68 36.85 -43.79
CA ALA A 158 7.22 36.62 -42.46
C ALA A 158 8.51 35.80 -42.61
N GLU A 159 9.49 36.05 -41.74
CA GLU A 159 10.69 35.20 -41.62
C GLU A 159 10.52 34.21 -40.48
N SER A 160 11.31 33.13 -40.47
CA SER A 160 11.44 32.30 -39.28
C SER A 160 12.24 33.07 -38.23
N VAL A 161 11.74 33.09 -37.00
CA VAL A 161 12.26 33.96 -35.95
C VAL A 161 12.71 33.14 -34.76
N SER A 162 13.91 33.44 -34.27
CA SER A 162 14.45 33.00 -32.99
C SER A 162 14.95 34.21 -32.19
N SER A 163 15.28 34.02 -30.92
CA SER A 163 15.92 35.08 -30.13
C SER A 163 17.20 35.61 -30.80
N ASP A 164 18.00 34.71 -31.37
CA ASP A 164 19.22 35.02 -32.11
C ASP A 164 18.95 35.82 -33.41
N SER A 165 17.89 35.49 -34.16
CA SER A 165 17.58 36.23 -35.40
C SER A 165 17.11 37.65 -35.12
N LEU A 166 16.35 37.86 -34.03
CA LEU A 166 15.98 39.20 -33.56
C LEU A 166 17.19 39.98 -33.06
N ASN A 167 18.11 39.32 -32.37
CA ASN A 167 19.34 39.98 -31.93
C ASN A 167 20.23 40.37 -33.13
N GLY A 168 20.30 39.55 -34.18
CA GLY A 168 20.92 39.93 -35.44
C GLY A 168 20.27 41.15 -36.08
N THR A 169 18.94 41.20 -36.10
CA THR A 169 18.16 42.35 -36.60
C THR A 169 18.43 43.61 -35.79
N LEU A 170 18.54 43.49 -34.46
CA LEU A 170 18.89 44.61 -33.58
C LEU A 170 20.26 45.19 -33.93
N LEU A 171 21.26 44.35 -34.20
CA LEU A 171 22.59 44.80 -34.63
C LEU A 171 22.55 45.51 -35.99
N GLU A 172 21.75 45.01 -36.94
CA GLU A 172 21.56 45.68 -38.24
C GLU A 172 20.91 47.06 -38.09
N LEU A 173 19.89 47.18 -37.21
CA LEU A 173 19.23 48.45 -36.90
C LEU A 173 20.25 49.48 -36.39
N PHE A 174 21.09 49.09 -35.42
CA PHE A 174 22.16 49.95 -34.88
C PHE A 174 23.18 50.37 -35.94
N SER A 175 23.51 49.50 -36.90
CA SER A 175 24.54 49.79 -37.90
C SER A 175 24.04 50.69 -39.04
N THR A 176 22.75 50.65 -39.35
CA THR A 176 22.20 51.25 -40.58
C THR A 176 21.34 52.49 -40.32
N LEU A 177 20.64 52.56 -39.18
CA LEU A 177 19.77 53.68 -38.86
C LEU A 177 20.53 54.77 -38.08
N PRO A 178 20.32 56.06 -38.39
CA PRO A 178 20.84 57.15 -37.57
C PRO A 178 20.24 57.08 -36.16
N GLU A 179 21.00 57.49 -35.14
CA GLU A 179 20.50 57.62 -33.76
C GLU A 179 19.19 58.42 -33.73
N GLY A 180 18.17 57.85 -33.09
CA GLY A 180 16.83 58.45 -32.97
C GLY A 180 15.92 58.30 -34.20
N ALA A 181 16.40 57.76 -35.32
CA ALA A 181 15.57 57.61 -36.53
C ALA A 181 14.40 56.63 -36.36
N SER A 182 14.50 55.72 -35.39
CA SER A 182 13.47 54.75 -35.04
C SER A 182 13.32 54.61 -33.52
N GLU A 183 12.98 55.71 -32.85
CA GLU A 183 12.80 55.75 -31.40
C GLU A 183 11.89 54.59 -30.92
N GLY A 184 12.39 53.83 -29.96
CA GLY A 184 11.77 52.63 -29.41
C GLY A 184 11.82 51.36 -30.29
N LEU A 185 12.14 51.41 -31.59
CA LEU A 185 12.21 50.19 -32.41
C LEU A 185 13.32 49.26 -31.92
N GLU A 186 14.49 49.82 -31.60
CA GLU A 186 15.62 49.07 -31.03
C GLU A 186 15.26 48.48 -29.67
N ASP A 187 14.58 49.25 -28.82
CA ASP A 187 14.15 48.81 -27.49
C ASP A 187 13.13 47.67 -27.59
N ASP A 188 12.10 47.82 -28.41
CA ASP A 188 11.09 46.79 -28.65
C ASP A 188 11.67 45.53 -29.32
N THR A 189 12.67 45.69 -30.20
CA THR A 189 13.37 44.54 -30.81
C THR A 189 14.19 43.81 -29.75
N ARG A 190 14.90 44.54 -28.88
CA ARG A 190 15.63 43.98 -27.75
C ARG A 190 14.70 43.28 -26.77
N GLU A 191 13.58 43.89 -26.43
CA GLU A 191 12.57 43.34 -25.53
C GLU A 191 11.93 42.08 -26.13
N SER A 192 11.55 42.10 -27.40
CA SER A 192 11.03 40.93 -28.12
C SER A 192 12.05 39.79 -28.14
N SER A 193 13.32 40.08 -28.39
CA SER A 193 14.41 39.08 -28.35
C SER A 193 14.52 38.48 -26.94
N GLY A 194 14.48 39.31 -25.90
CA GLY A 194 14.55 38.88 -24.51
C GLY A 194 13.36 38.03 -24.07
N GLU A 195 12.13 38.40 -24.43
CA GLU A 195 10.93 37.61 -24.11
C GLU A 195 10.90 36.30 -24.90
N LEU A 196 11.33 36.30 -26.17
CA LEU A 196 11.44 35.09 -26.98
C LEU A 196 12.50 34.13 -26.43
N TRP A 197 13.65 34.65 -26.01
CA TRP A 197 14.69 33.86 -25.35
C TRP A 197 14.18 33.19 -24.07
N LYS A 198 13.39 33.91 -23.25
CA LYS A 198 12.76 33.33 -22.06
C LYS A 198 11.79 32.20 -22.43
N LEU A 199 10.98 32.36 -23.49
CA LEU A 199 10.10 31.28 -23.98
C LEU A 199 10.89 30.05 -24.47
N GLU A 200 11.97 30.26 -25.21
CA GLU A 200 12.88 29.19 -25.65
C GLU A 200 13.48 28.46 -24.42
N PHE A 201 13.86 29.21 -23.38
CA PHE A 201 14.36 28.65 -22.12
C PHE A 201 13.30 27.88 -21.34
N VAL A 202 12.04 28.35 -21.34
CA VAL A 202 10.90 27.60 -20.76
C VAL A 202 10.73 26.26 -21.46
N LEU A 203 10.75 26.23 -22.80
CA LEU A 203 10.69 24.98 -23.56
C LEU A 203 11.83 24.03 -23.18
N TYR A 204 13.07 24.52 -23.10
CA TYR A 204 14.22 23.72 -22.67
C TYR A 204 14.00 23.08 -21.29
N ASN A 205 13.50 23.85 -20.32
CA ASN A 205 13.22 23.36 -18.98
C ASN A 205 12.11 22.30 -18.96
N VAL A 206 11.01 22.53 -19.69
CA VAL A 206 9.90 21.58 -19.79
C VAL A 206 10.36 20.27 -20.44
N VAL A 207 11.19 20.30 -21.48
CA VAL A 207 11.77 19.09 -22.09
C VAL A 207 12.65 18.33 -21.10
N THR A 208 13.43 19.05 -20.28
CA THR A 208 14.27 18.46 -19.22
C THR A 208 13.41 17.79 -18.14
N TRP A 209 12.37 18.48 -17.66
CA TRP A 209 11.43 17.93 -16.68
C TRP A 209 10.64 16.74 -17.23
N ARG A 210 10.29 16.73 -18.52
CA ARG A 210 9.72 15.54 -19.18
C ARG A 210 10.66 14.35 -19.07
N SER A 211 11.95 14.53 -19.35
CA SER A 211 12.92 13.42 -19.22
C SER A 211 12.95 12.84 -17.81
N VAL A 212 12.96 13.71 -16.79
CA VAL A 212 12.91 13.31 -15.37
C VAL A 212 11.59 12.59 -15.06
N ALA A 213 10.46 13.12 -15.51
CA ALA A 213 9.13 12.55 -15.25
C ALA A 213 8.97 11.15 -15.87
N LEU A 214 9.36 10.96 -17.13
CA LEU A 214 9.27 9.67 -17.82
C LEU A 214 10.21 8.62 -17.23
N LYS A 215 11.43 9.02 -16.84
CA LYS A 215 12.36 8.12 -16.14
C LYS A 215 11.83 7.75 -14.76
N GLY A 216 11.25 8.71 -14.05
CA GLY A 216 10.60 8.50 -12.77
C GLY A 216 9.45 7.49 -12.88
N GLU A 217 8.55 7.69 -13.85
CA GLU A 217 7.44 6.78 -14.14
C GLU A 217 7.92 5.34 -14.39
N SER A 218 8.91 5.15 -15.28
CA SER A 218 9.49 3.82 -15.55
C SER A 218 10.03 3.16 -14.28
N THR A 219 10.73 3.94 -13.45
CA THR A 219 11.31 3.44 -12.19
C THR A 219 10.21 3.03 -11.20
N VAL A 220 9.14 3.83 -11.08
CA VAL A 220 7.98 3.50 -10.22
C VAL A 220 7.34 2.19 -10.69
N LYS A 221 7.09 2.07 -12.01
CA LYS A 221 6.53 0.85 -12.61
C LYS A 221 7.39 -0.38 -12.33
N GLU A 222 8.69 -0.30 -12.57
CA GLU A 222 9.64 -1.41 -12.33
C GLU A 222 9.65 -1.85 -10.86
N LEU A 223 9.61 -0.91 -9.91
CA LEU A 223 9.56 -1.21 -8.48
C LEU A 223 8.27 -1.96 -8.11
N VAL A 224 7.14 -1.53 -8.66
CA VAL A 224 5.82 -2.13 -8.40
C VAL A 224 5.74 -3.52 -9.02
N GLU A 225 6.12 -3.66 -10.29
CA GLU A 225 6.15 -4.94 -11.00
C GLU A 225 7.12 -5.93 -10.36
N GLY A 226 8.31 -5.47 -9.95
CA GLY A 226 9.29 -6.29 -9.23
C GLY A 226 8.76 -6.79 -7.88
N THR A 227 8.00 -5.95 -7.17
CA THR A 227 7.36 -6.31 -5.89
C THR A 227 6.24 -7.33 -6.11
N LYS A 228 5.37 -7.12 -7.09
CA LYS A 228 4.32 -8.07 -7.47
C LYS A 228 4.93 -9.41 -7.88
N ALA A 229 5.95 -9.40 -8.73
CA ALA A 229 6.66 -10.61 -9.15
C ALA A 229 7.37 -11.34 -7.99
N SER A 230 7.86 -10.62 -6.98
CA SER A 230 8.40 -11.21 -5.74
C SER A 230 7.32 -11.96 -4.95
N ILE A 231 6.14 -11.36 -4.81
CA ILE A 231 4.99 -11.98 -4.13
C ILE A 231 4.51 -13.18 -4.90
N THR A 232 4.27 -13.04 -6.20
CA THR A 232 3.88 -14.15 -7.06
C THR A 232 4.87 -15.29 -6.95
N ARG A 233 6.19 -15.04 -7.04
CA ARG A 233 7.19 -16.11 -6.85
C ARG A 233 7.14 -16.76 -5.47
N LYS A 234 6.97 -15.97 -4.41
CA LYS A 234 6.91 -16.47 -3.03
C LYS A 234 5.70 -17.38 -2.77
N TYR A 235 4.57 -17.08 -3.41
CA TYR A 235 3.31 -17.81 -3.22
C TYR A 235 2.94 -18.71 -4.41
N ASN A 236 3.80 -18.79 -5.42
CA ASN A 236 3.73 -19.77 -6.50
C ASN A 236 4.23 -21.13 -6.02
N LEU A 237 3.45 -21.71 -5.09
CA LEU A 237 3.72 -23.01 -4.52
C LEU A 237 3.10 -24.11 -5.38
N THR A 238 3.76 -25.26 -5.39
CA THR A 238 3.20 -26.47 -6.00
C THR A 238 1.98 -26.96 -5.24
N LEU A 239 1.19 -27.84 -5.86
CA LEU A 239 0.08 -28.53 -5.19
C LEU A 239 0.54 -29.22 -3.89
N ASN A 240 1.67 -29.93 -3.91
CA ASN A 240 2.18 -30.66 -2.73
C ASN A 240 2.56 -29.71 -1.59
N GLN A 241 3.25 -28.61 -1.91
CA GLN A 241 3.59 -27.56 -0.94
C GLN A 241 2.33 -26.91 -0.35
N THR A 242 1.35 -26.62 -1.20
CA THR A 242 0.07 -26.05 -0.76
C THR A 242 -0.70 -27.00 0.14
N GLN A 243 -0.75 -28.29 -0.20
CA GLN A 243 -1.37 -29.33 0.62
C GLN A 243 -0.64 -29.50 1.97
N ALA A 244 0.69 -29.37 2.00
CA ALA A 244 1.45 -29.43 3.25
C ALA A 244 1.12 -28.25 4.18
N VAL A 245 1.02 -27.02 3.65
CA VAL A 245 0.54 -25.85 4.41
C VAL A 245 -0.89 -26.05 4.87
N CYS A 246 -1.75 -26.56 3.98
CA CYS A 246 -3.16 -26.80 4.29
C CYS A 246 -3.34 -27.76 5.48
N LEU A 247 -2.73 -28.94 5.39
CA LEU A 247 -2.81 -29.93 6.46
C LEU A 247 -2.30 -29.39 7.79
N MET A 248 -1.24 -28.56 7.76
CA MET A 248 -0.75 -27.91 8.96
C MET A 248 -1.75 -26.90 9.55
N VAL A 249 -2.40 -26.10 8.71
CA VAL A 249 -3.48 -25.18 9.13
C VAL A 249 -4.65 -25.94 9.75
N GLU A 250 -5.08 -27.04 9.13
CA GLU A 250 -6.16 -27.89 9.66
C GLU A 250 -5.82 -28.45 11.04
N GLN A 251 -4.57 -28.88 11.26
CA GLN A 251 -4.10 -29.30 12.59
C GLN A 251 -4.12 -28.13 13.59
N TYR A 252 -3.67 -26.93 13.21
CA TYR A 252 -3.69 -25.78 14.12
C TYR A 252 -5.11 -25.29 14.42
N ARG A 253 -6.06 -25.43 13.50
CA ARG A 253 -7.48 -25.18 13.78
C ARG A 253 -8.03 -26.19 14.77
N GLY A 254 -7.83 -27.48 14.50
CA GLY A 254 -8.29 -28.58 15.34
C GLY A 254 -7.64 -28.60 16.73
N LEU A 255 -6.45 -28.03 16.89
CA LEU A 255 -5.73 -27.95 18.16
C LEU A 255 -6.55 -27.24 19.24
N LYS A 256 -7.36 -26.23 18.87
CA LYS A 256 -8.27 -25.59 19.81
C LYS A 256 -9.25 -26.60 20.42
N GLY A 257 -9.91 -27.40 19.59
CA GLY A 257 -10.86 -28.41 20.03
C GLY A 257 -10.23 -29.47 20.93
N ALA A 258 -9.03 -29.95 20.57
CA ALA A 258 -8.29 -30.91 21.41
C ALA A 258 -7.93 -30.31 22.78
N VAL A 259 -7.39 -29.09 22.81
CA VAL A 259 -7.03 -28.41 24.07
C VAL A 259 -8.26 -28.13 24.92
N ASP A 260 -9.35 -27.67 24.32
CA ASP A 260 -10.59 -27.37 25.04
C ASP A 260 -11.20 -28.65 25.65
N ALA A 261 -11.22 -29.78 24.92
CA ALA A 261 -11.70 -31.05 25.45
C ALA A 261 -10.91 -31.54 26.67
N PHE A 262 -9.57 -31.51 26.61
CA PHE A 262 -8.73 -31.87 27.77
C PHE A 262 -8.92 -30.89 28.95
N THR A 263 -9.06 -29.60 28.64
CA THR A 263 -9.24 -28.57 29.67
C THR A 263 -10.60 -28.71 30.35
N GLU A 264 -11.68 -28.96 29.61
CA GLU A 264 -13.02 -29.15 30.16
C GLU A 264 -13.08 -30.36 31.10
N GLN A 265 -12.48 -31.50 30.68
CA GLN A 265 -12.33 -32.66 31.54
C GLN A 265 -11.60 -32.30 32.84
N ALA A 266 -10.47 -31.60 32.74
CA ALA A 266 -9.68 -31.22 33.91
C ALA A 266 -10.41 -30.22 34.82
N VAL A 267 -11.15 -29.25 34.27
CA VAL A 267 -11.96 -28.28 35.02
C VAL A 267 -13.06 -29.00 35.79
N SER A 268 -13.79 -29.91 35.14
CA SER A 268 -14.85 -30.71 35.78
C SER A 268 -14.28 -31.52 36.96
N ARG A 269 -13.12 -32.16 36.79
CA ARG A 269 -12.44 -32.89 37.88
C ARG A 269 -11.95 -31.95 38.98
N SER A 270 -11.41 -30.78 38.65
CA SER A 270 -10.95 -29.80 39.64
C SER A 270 -12.11 -29.23 40.47
N ALA A 271 -13.26 -28.95 39.85
CA ALA A 271 -14.47 -28.51 40.54
C ALA A 271 -14.98 -29.59 41.50
N MET A 272 -14.97 -30.85 41.07
CA MET A 272 -15.31 -32.00 41.90
C MET A 272 -14.39 -32.11 43.12
N VAL A 273 -13.07 -31.96 42.93
CA VAL A 273 -12.06 -31.94 44.00
C VAL A 273 -12.29 -30.78 44.98
N SER A 274 -12.61 -29.58 44.48
CA SER A 274 -12.86 -28.40 45.32
C SER A 274 -14.11 -28.57 46.20
N LYS A 275 -15.18 -29.18 45.67
CA LYS A 275 -16.36 -29.53 46.47
C LYS A 275 -16.05 -30.53 47.59
N VAL A 276 -15.11 -31.46 47.37
CA VAL A 276 -14.66 -32.40 48.42
C VAL A 276 -13.93 -31.63 49.51
N GLU A 277 -13.05 -30.72 49.11
CA GLU A 277 -12.27 -29.89 50.02
C GLU A 277 -13.18 -29.05 50.92
N GLU A 278 -14.11 -28.30 50.33
CA GLU A 278 -15.09 -27.48 51.06
C GLU A 278 -15.88 -28.30 52.10
N ARG A 279 -16.40 -29.48 51.69
CA ARG A 279 -17.12 -30.37 52.60
C ARG A 279 -16.23 -30.89 53.72
N SER A 280 -15.03 -31.36 53.40
CA SER A 280 -14.09 -31.87 54.40
C SER A 280 -13.66 -30.80 55.42
N GLN A 281 -13.54 -29.54 54.99
CA GLN A 281 -13.26 -28.41 55.88
C GLN A 281 -14.47 -28.03 56.75
N ALA A 282 -15.69 -28.13 56.21
CA ALA A 282 -16.91 -27.95 56.98
C ALA A 282 -17.06 -29.05 58.05
N ASP A 283 -16.79 -30.30 57.69
CA ASP A 283 -16.81 -31.45 58.60
C ASP A 283 -15.81 -31.29 59.76
N ALA A 284 -14.62 -30.73 59.50
CA ALA A 284 -13.62 -30.45 60.54
C ALA A 284 -14.07 -29.45 61.62
N LYS A 285 -15.04 -28.58 61.31
CA LYS A 285 -15.56 -27.54 62.22
C LYS A 285 -16.74 -28.01 63.05
N ARG A 286 -17.27 -29.21 62.79
CA ARG A 286 -18.44 -29.73 63.50
C ARG A 286 -18.06 -30.24 64.89
N PRO A 287 -18.88 -30.00 65.92
CA PRO A 287 -18.69 -30.60 67.23
C PRO A 287 -18.99 -32.11 67.19
N GLY A 288 -18.20 -32.91 67.91
CA GLY A 288 -18.33 -34.37 67.94
C GLY A 288 -17.35 -35.07 68.88
N GLY A 289 -17.52 -36.38 69.09
CA GLY A 289 -16.54 -37.22 69.77
C GLY A 289 -15.36 -37.54 68.84
N HIS A 290 -14.18 -37.88 69.39
CA HIS A 290 -13.02 -38.34 68.60
C HIS A 290 -12.52 -37.36 67.51
N MET A 291 -12.63 -36.05 67.72
CA MET A 291 -12.28 -35.02 66.73
C MET A 291 -10.84 -35.08 66.20
N ASP A 292 -9.89 -35.66 66.94
CA ASP A 292 -8.52 -35.84 66.45
C ASP A 292 -8.42 -36.86 65.31
N GLN A 293 -9.28 -37.88 65.30
CA GLN A 293 -9.36 -38.83 64.18
C GLN A 293 -9.97 -38.16 62.94
N VAL A 294 -11.04 -37.38 63.12
CA VAL A 294 -11.67 -36.58 62.05
C VAL A 294 -10.65 -35.59 61.47
N LYS A 295 -9.96 -34.81 62.30
CA LYS A 295 -8.92 -33.85 61.85
C LYS A 295 -7.82 -34.54 61.04
N ARG A 296 -7.36 -35.73 61.46
CA ARG A 296 -6.37 -36.52 60.69
C ARG A 296 -6.92 -36.99 59.34
N ALA A 297 -8.16 -37.47 59.29
CA ALA A 297 -8.79 -37.87 58.04
C ALA A 297 -8.99 -36.68 57.07
N VAL A 298 -9.39 -35.51 57.59
CA VAL A 298 -9.48 -34.27 56.81
C VAL A 298 -8.10 -33.85 56.27
N ALA A 299 -7.04 -33.96 57.07
CA ALA A 299 -5.68 -33.70 56.60
C ALA A 299 -5.24 -34.65 55.46
N GLU A 300 -5.64 -35.92 55.49
CA GLU A 300 -5.41 -36.86 54.38
C GLU A 300 -6.16 -36.44 53.10
N VAL A 301 -7.41 -35.97 53.23
CA VAL A 301 -8.19 -35.41 52.10
C VAL A 301 -7.48 -34.18 51.54
N ALA A 302 -7.07 -33.23 52.40
CA ALA A 302 -6.37 -32.01 52.00
C ALA A 302 -5.06 -32.32 51.23
N LYS A 303 -4.29 -33.33 51.66
CA LYS A 303 -3.08 -33.77 50.94
C LYS A 303 -3.40 -34.32 49.55
N ALA A 304 -4.48 -35.12 49.42
CA ALA A 304 -4.92 -35.64 48.13
C ALA A 304 -5.45 -34.53 47.21
N VAL A 305 -6.21 -33.58 47.76
CA VAL A 305 -6.71 -32.37 47.08
C VAL A 305 -5.55 -31.54 46.55
N SER A 306 -4.55 -31.23 47.38
CA SER A 306 -3.36 -30.46 46.98
C SER A 306 -2.63 -31.13 45.81
N LYS A 307 -2.48 -32.47 45.83
CA LYS A 307 -1.90 -33.21 44.70
C LYS A 307 -2.73 -33.05 43.42
N ALA A 308 -4.05 -33.16 43.50
CA ALA A 308 -4.94 -32.98 42.36
C ALA A 308 -4.90 -31.54 41.80
N GLN A 309 -4.91 -30.52 42.68
CA GLN A 309 -4.77 -29.11 42.30
C GLN A 309 -3.42 -28.80 41.64
N ASN A 310 -2.33 -29.42 42.10
CA ASN A 310 -1.01 -29.27 41.46
C ASN A 310 -0.98 -29.87 40.04
N VAL A 311 -1.67 -30.99 39.81
CA VAL A 311 -1.82 -31.54 38.45
C VAL A 311 -2.70 -30.62 37.59
N PHE A 312 -3.80 -30.09 38.14
CA PHE A 312 -4.64 -29.12 37.42
C PHE A 312 -3.85 -27.87 36.99
N LYS A 313 -2.99 -27.32 37.85
CA LYS A 313 -2.10 -26.19 37.50
C LYS A 313 -1.19 -26.53 36.30
N LYS A 314 -0.70 -27.77 36.19
CA LYS A 314 0.08 -28.22 35.01
C LYS A 314 -0.80 -28.23 33.76
N VAL A 315 -1.99 -28.84 33.83
CA VAL A 315 -2.97 -28.83 32.72
C VAL A 315 -3.25 -27.41 32.24
N SER A 316 -3.56 -26.48 33.15
CA SER A 316 -3.83 -25.09 32.80
C SER A 316 -2.64 -24.39 32.14
N ARG A 317 -1.41 -24.71 32.57
CA ARG A 317 -0.18 -24.16 31.96
C ARG A 317 0.00 -24.66 30.53
N TYR A 318 -0.09 -25.97 30.29
CA TYR A 318 0.03 -26.53 28.95
C TYR A 318 -1.06 -26.01 28.01
N ALA A 319 -2.32 -25.97 28.49
CA ALA A 319 -3.43 -25.44 27.71
C ALA A 319 -3.22 -23.97 27.31
N ARG A 320 -2.72 -23.12 28.24
CA ARG A 320 -2.42 -21.71 27.94
C ARG A 320 -1.30 -21.56 26.91
N ASN A 321 -0.22 -22.34 27.05
CA ASN A 321 0.91 -22.29 26.12
C ASN A 321 0.50 -22.74 24.72
N LEU A 322 -0.24 -23.85 24.60
CA LEU A 322 -0.75 -24.34 23.32
C LEU A 322 -1.70 -23.32 22.65
N LYS A 323 -2.59 -22.68 23.43
CA LYS A 323 -3.46 -21.60 22.92
C LYS A 323 -2.65 -20.40 22.42
N SER A 324 -1.58 -20.02 23.12
CA SER A 324 -0.69 -18.91 22.74
C SER A 324 0.07 -19.20 21.44
N ILE A 325 0.69 -20.39 21.31
CA ILE A 325 1.42 -20.78 20.10
C ILE A 325 0.47 -20.86 18.90
N ARG A 326 -0.72 -21.47 19.11
CA ARG A 326 -1.77 -21.50 18.08
C ARG A 326 -2.16 -20.10 17.62
N ALA A 327 -2.42 -19.19 18.55
CA ALA A 327 -2.83 -17.81 18.25
C ALA A 327 -1.74 -17.04 17.48
N HIS A 328 -0.47 -17.40 17.65
CA HIS A 328 0.63 -16.82 16.90
C HIS A 328 0.71 -17.34 15.45
N TYR A 329 0.71 -18.66 15.26
CA TYR A 329 0.99 -19.26 13.95
C TYR A 329 -0.22 -19.42 13.04
N LEU A 330 -1.41 -19.70 13.59
CA LEU A 330 -2.59 -19.94 12.77
C LEU A 330 -2.90 -18.75 11.84
N PRO A 331 -2.94 -17.49 12.31
CA PRO A 331 -3.19 -16.36 11.42
C PRO A 331 -2.15 -16.19 10.30
N LEU A 332 -0.88 -16.53 10.58
CA LEU A 332 0.21 -16.46 9.60
C LEU A 332 0.04 -17.50 8.49
N MET A 333 -0.32 -18.73 8.85
CA MET A 333 -0.53 -19.81 7.90
C MET A 333 -1.83 -19.63 7.10
N GLU A 334 -2.90 -19.15 7.73
CA GLU A 334 -4.15 -18.79 7.03
C GLU A 334 -3.94 -17.65 6.04
N ASN A 335 -3.14 -16.64 6.41
CA ASN A 335 -2.76 -15.59 5.48
C ASN A 335 -1.91 -16.14 4.32
N THR A 336 -1.06 -17.14 4.57
CA THR A 336 -0.29 -17.81 3.52
C THR A 336 -1.20 -18.54 2.54
N LEU A 337 -2.20 -19.29 3.02
CA LEU A 337 -3.21 -19.93 2.15
C LEU A 337 -3.97 -18.92 1.30
N ARG A 338 -4.45 -17.82 1.90
CA ARG A 338 -5.13 -16.74 1.17
C ARG A 338 -4.27 -16.19 0.03
N LYS A 339 -2.97 -16.02 0.29
CA LYS A 339 -2.03 -15.53 -0.73
C LYS A 339 -1.74 -16.55 -1.82
N ILE A 340 -1.64 -17.84 -1.49
CA ILE A 340 -1.52 -18.91 -2.48
C ILE A 340 -2.74 -18.93 -3.39
N ALA A 341 -3.96 -18.84 -2.83
CA ALA A 341 -5.20 -18.78 -3.60
C ALA A 341 -5.20 -17.62 -4.62
N GLY A 342 -4.71 -16.43 -4.23
CA GLY A 342 -4.61 -15.29 -5.13
C GLY A 342 -3.45 -15.33 -6.13
N ASN A 343 -2.34 -16.03 -5.83
CA ASN A 343 -1.07 -15.83 -6.54
C ASN A 343 -0.43 -17.08 -7.14
N ALA A 344 -0.89 -18.30 -6.83
CA ALA A 344 -0.30 -19.51 -7.40
C ALA A 344 -0.51 -19.57 -8.92
N ALA A 345 0.46 -20.07 -9.67
CA ALA A 345 0.29 -20.29 -11.11
C ALA A 345 -0.52 -21.57 -11.39
N ASP A 346 -0.37 -22.59 -10.55
CA ASP A 346 -1.12 -23.84 -10.65
C ASP A 346 -2.55 -23.66 -10.11
N GLU A 347 -3.54 -23.82 -10.99
CA GLU A 347 -4.96 -23.74 -10.66
C GLU A 347 -5.37 -24.79 -9.61
N LYS A 348 -4.71 -25.97 -9.59
CA LYS A 348 -4.96 -26.98 -8.55
C LYS A 348 -4.47 -26.50 -7.19
N ALA A 349 -3.33 -25.81 -7.14
CA ALA A 349 -2.82 -25.21 -5.91
C ALA A 349 -3.76 -24.10 -5.41
N LYS A 350 -4.28 -23.23 -6.28
CA LYS A 350 -5.27 -22.22 -5.90
C LYS A 350 -6.51 -22.85 -5.26
N LYS A 351 -7.14 -23.80 -5.96
CA LYS A 351 -8.33 -24.49 -5.46
C LYS A 351 -8.07 -25.23 -4.16
N ALA A 352 -6.91 -25.87 -4.02
CA ALA A 352 -6.53 -26.52 -2.77
C ALA A 352 -6.41 -25.52 -1.61
N ALA A 353 -5.85 -24.33 -1.85
CA ALA A 353 -5.75 -23.28 -0.84
C ALA A 353 -7.12 -22.70 -0.43
N GLU A 354 -8.03 -22.53 -1.39
CA GLU A 354 -9.40 -22.06 -1.16
C GLU A 354 -10.23 -23.07 -0.34
N VAL A 355 -10.24 -24.34 -0.76
CA VAL A 355 -11.02 -25.41 -0.10
C VAL A 355 -10.51 -25.67 1.32
N CYS A 356 -9.22 -25.45 1.56
CA CYS A 356 -8.64 -25.57 2.89
C CYS A 356 -9.20 -24.55 3.90
N GLY A 357 -9.97 -23.54 3.48
CA GLY A 357 -10.41 -22.43 4.34
C GLY A 357 -11.20 -22.81 5.60
N GLU A 358 -11.89 -23.96 5.61
CA GLU A 358 -12.94 -24.23 6.62
C GLU A 358 -12.80 -25.56 7.37
N THR A 359 -11.83 -26.39 7.01
CA THR A 359 -11.66 -27.72 7.61
C THR A 359 -10.81 -27.68 8.87
N ALA A 360 -11.14 -28.55 9.82
CA ALA A 360 -10.37 -28.81 11.03
C ALA A 360 -10.32 -30.32 11.28
N TRP A 361 -9.11 -30.87 11.39
CA TRP A 361 -8.90 -32.29 11.66
C TRP A 361 -8.95 -32.59 13.16
N VAL A 362 -9.24 -33.85 13.50
CA VAL A 362 -8.99 -34.35 14.86
C VAL A 362 -7.47 -34.38 15.08
N VAL A 363 -7.02 -33.78 16.18
CA VAL A 363 -5.60 -33.56 16.45
C VAL A 363 -5.11 -34.47 17.56
N THR A 364 -4.00 -35.15 17.29
CA THR A 364 -3.23 -35.96 18.24
C THR A 364 -1.76 -35.54 18.21
N PRO A 365 -0.95 -35.86 19.23
CA PRO A 365 0.49 -35.58 19.19
C PRO A 365 1.17 -36.17 17.94
N LYS A 366 0.78 -37.39 17.57
CA LYS A 366 1.28 -38.08 16.37
C LYS A 366 0.88 -37.38 15.08
N SER A 367 -0.40 -37.00 14.92
CA SER A 367 -0.85 -36.31 13.70
C SER A 367 -0.17 -34.94 13.52
N LEU A 368 0.10 -34.22 14.61
CA LEU A 368 0.87 -32.98 14.55
C LEU A 368 2.33 -33.20 14.12
N ASP A 369 3.00 -34.22 14.65
CA ASP A 369 4.38 -34.50 14.28
C ASP A 369 4.49 -35.04 12.84
N ASP A 370 3.54 -35.86 12.40
CA ASP A 370 3.47 -36.34 11.01
C ASP A 370 3.27 -35.16 10.03
N MET A 371 2.39 -34.21 10.36
CA MET A 371 2.18 -33.03 9.52
C MET A 371 3.35 -32.04 9.58
N ARG A 372 4.02 -31.92 10.73
CA ARG A 372 5.27 -31.17 10.86
C ARG A 372 6.33 -31.71 9.90
N LYS A 373 6.56 -33.03 9.91
CA LYS A 373 7.53 -33.69 9.01
C LYS A 373 7.16 -33.44 7.55
N LYS A 374 5.89 -33.66 7.18
CA LYS A 374 5.40 -33.38 5.83
C LYS A 374 5.61 -31.92 5.41
N LEU A 375 5.44 -30.96 6.32
CA LEU A 375 5.72 -29.56 6.07
C LEU A 375 7.23 -29.34 5.81
N MET A 376 8.11 -29.88 6.66
CA MET A 376 9.56 -29.72 6.47
C MET A 376 10.06 -30.37 5.17
N ASP A 377 9.53 -31.53 4.81
CA ASP A 377 9.87 -32.23 3.56
C ASP A 377 9.53 -31.38 2.31
N ASN A 378 8.49 -30.55 2.40
CA ASN A 378 8.06 -29.68 1.29
C ASN A 378 8.69 -28.28 1.34
N PHE A 379 9.28 -27.91 2.49
CA PHE A 379 9.92 -26.62 2.72
C PHE A 379 11.25 -26.82 3.47
N PRO A 380 12.30 -27.32 2.80
CA PRO A 380 13.58 -27.61 3.46
C PRO A 380 14.27 -26.36 4.04
N ASN A 381 13.90 -25.18 3.57
CA ASN A 381 14.44 -23.89 4.03
C ASN A 381 13.44 -23.11 4.93
N LEU A 382 12.47 -23.81 5.55
CA LEU A 382 11.54 -23.18 6.49
C LEU A 382 12.29 -22.68 7.73
N SER A 383 11.74 -21.70 8.45
CA SER A 383 12.39 -21.17 9.66
C SER A 383 12.57 -22.27 10.71
N GLU A 384 13.80 -22.42 11.22
CA GLU A 384 14.15 -23.32 12.33
C GLU A 384 13.23 -23.11 13.55
N ARG A 385 12.80 -21.86 13.77
CA ARG A 385 11.85 -21.51 14.84
C ARG A 385 10.48 -22.18 14.67
N LEU A 386 9.88 -22.14 13.48
CA LEU A 386 8.59 -22.78 13.21
C LEU A 386 8.68 -24.30 13.37
N GLU A 387 9.79 -24.90 12.94
CA GLU A 387 10.04 -26.32 13.16
C GLU A 387 10.12 -26.65 14.66
N SER A 388 10.94 -25.91 15.41
CA SER A 388 11.12 -26.10 16.84
C SER A 388 9.81 -25.89 17.61
N ASP A 389 9.09 -24.80 17.36
CA ASP A 389 7.85 -24.48 18.07
C ASP A 389 6.76 -25.51 17.75
N THR A 390 6.68 -26.01 16.52
CA THR A 390 5.73 -27.08 16.17
C THR A 390 6.07 -28.40 16.88
N ARG A 391 7.36 -28.76 16.98
CA ARG A 391 7.79 -29.92 17.75
C ARG A 391 7.40 -29.78 19.23
N VAL A 392 7.59 -28.58 19.80
CA VAL A 392 7.17 -28.26 21.17
C VAL A 392 5.65 -28.41 21.34
N VAL A 393 4.84 -27.99 20.36
CA VAL A 393 3.38 -28.15 20.39
C VAL A 393 2.97 -29.61 20.47
N SER A 394 3.60 -30.51 19.70
CA SER A 394 3.30 -31.96 19.76
C SER A 394 3.58 -32.54 21.16
N HIS A 395 4.76 -32.27 21.73
CA HIS A 395 5.10 -32.72 23.08
C HIS A 395 4.21 -32.10 24.17
N MET A 396 3.87 -30.81 24.07
CA MET A 396 2.97 -30.17 25.01
C MET A 396 1.56 -30.75 24.96
N LEU A 397 1.08 -31.20 23.80
CA LEU A 397 -0.21 -31.87 23.68
C LEU A 397 -0.19 -33.25 24.33
N GLU A 398 0.91 -33.99 24.21
CA GLU A 398 1.12 -35.26 24.90
C GLU A 398 1.18 -35.09 26.43
N ASP A 399 1.92 -34.09 26.91
CA ASP A 399 1.99 -33.70 28.32
C ASP A 399 0.62 -33.27 28.87
N LEU A 400 -0.18 -32.56 28.07
CA LEU A 400 -1.54 -32.15 28.42
C LEU A 400 -2.45 -33.37 28.58
N ASN A 401 -2.42 -34.30 27.63
CA ASN A 401 -3.18 -35.56 27.71
C ASN A 401 -2.78 -36.35 28.96
N THR A 402 -1.48 -36.56 29.17
CA THR A 402 -0.94 -37.26 30.35
C THR A 402 -1.36 -36.58 31.65
N SER A 403 -1.26 -35.26 31.73
CA SER A 403 -1.69 -34.49 32.92
C SER A 403 -3.20 -34.58 33.16
N THR A 404 -4.01 -34.68 32.10
CA THR A 404 -5.47 -34.86 32.18
C THR A 404 -5.86 -36.28 32.62
N GLN A 405 -5.05 -37.28 32.29
CA GLN A 405 -5.20 -38.62 32.87
C GLN A 405 -4.81 -38.62 34.36
N LEU A 406 -3.71 -37.94 34.71
CA LEU A 406 -3.25 -37.82 36.10
C LEU A 406 -4.26 -37.09 37.01
N ILE A 407 -4.96 -36.05 36.52
CA ILE A 407 -6.00 -35.38 37.33
C ILE A 407 -7.20 -36.30 37.54
N THR A 408 -7.53 -37.14 36.56
CA THR A 408 -8.58 -38.16 36.71
C THR A 408 -8.21 -39.15 37.82
N ILE A 409 -6.99 -39.69 37.81
CA ILE A 409 -6.47 -40.58 38.85
C ILE A 409 -6.44 -39.88 40.22
N ALA A 410 -5.97 -38.63 40.28
CA ALA A 410 -5.92 -37.86 41.53
C ALA A 410 -7.32 -37.58 42.09
N SER A 411 -8.32 -37.30 41.24
CA SER A 411 -9.71 -37.09 41.66
C SER A 411 -10.36 -38.36 42.24
N ILE A 412 -10.03 -39.54 41.70
CA ILE A 412 -10.45 -40.83 42.26
C ILE A 412 -9.82 -41.04 43.64
N ALA A 413 -8.53 -40.70 43.80
CA ALA A 413 -7.86 -40.78 45.09
C ALA A 413 -8.51 -39.86 46.14
N VAL A 414 -8.90 -38.63 45.75
CA VAL A 414 -9.64 -37.70 46.61
C VAL A 414 -10.98 -38.31 47.07
N ARG A 415 -11.76 -38.91 46.17
CA ARG A 415 -13.02 -39.58 46.56
C ARG A 415 -12.82 -40.77 47.48
N ARG A 416 -11.77 -41.57 47.27
CA ARG A 416 -11.44 -42.66 48.20
C ARG A 416 -11.13 -42.13 49.61
N LYS A 417 -10.46 -40.97 49.71
CA LYS A 417 -10.19 -40.31 51.00
C LYS A 417 -11.46 -39.73 51.63
N GLU A 418 -12.36 -39.16 50.84
CA GLU A 418 -13.66 -38.68 51.33
C GLU A 418 -14.52 -39.81 51.88
N VAL A 419 -14.60 -40.96 51.20
CA VAL A 419 -15.34 -42.14 51.71
C VAL A 419 -14.75 -42.62 53.05
N LYS A 420 -13.43 -42.58 53.21
CA LYS A 420 -12.77 -42.91 54.49
C LYS A 420 -13.10 -41.86 55.58
N LEU A 421 -13.15 -40.58 55.22
CA LEU A 421 -13.57 -39.51 56.13
C LEU A 421 -15.02 -39.73 56.60
N ASN A 422 -15.95 -40.04 55.70
CA ASN A 422 -17.35 -40.27 56.05
C ASN A 422 -17.52 -41.42 57.06
N LYS A 423 -16.80 -42.55 56.85
CA LYS A 423 -16.76 -43.65 57.83
C LYS A 423 -16.20 -43.21 59.19
N THR A 424 -15.22 -42.31 59.19
CA THR A 424 -14.64 -41.76 60.43
C THR A 424 -15.63 -40.83 61.14
N MET A 425 -16.41 -40.05 60.39
CA MET A 425 -17.46 -39.16 60.90
C MET A 425 -18.61 -39.95 61.54
N GLU A 426 -19.06 -41.03 60.89
CA GLU A 426 -20.06 -41.95 61.42
C GLU A 426 -19.63 -42.54 62.78
N VAL A 427 -18.39 -43.04 62.87
CA VAL A 427 -17.82 -43.57 64.12
C VAL A 427 -17.68 -42.49 65.19
N ALA A 428 -17.40 -41.23 64.79
CA ALA A 428 -17.30 -40.08 65.68
C ALA A 428 -18.66 -39.57 66.19
N GLY A 429 -19.78 -40.11 65.70
CA GLY A 429 -21.13 -39.63 66.02
C GLY A 429 -21.47 -38.28 65.37
N VAL A 430 -20.76 -37.89 64.31
CA VAL A 430 -21.01 -36.65 63.57
C VAL A 430 -21.77 -36.99 62.30
N ALA A 431 -23.01 -36.51 62.16
CA ALA A 431 -23.79 -36.69 60.95
C ALA A 431 -23.02 -36.12 59.74
N SER A 432 -22.84 -36.92 58.69
CA SER A 432 -22.14 -36.49 57.48
C SER A 432 -22.97 -35.49 56.66
N LEU A 433 -22.32 -34.64 55.87
CA LEU A 433 -22.99 -33.72 54.93
C LEU A 433 -23.49 -34.38 53.63
N ILE A 434 -23.31 -35.69 53.47
CA ILE A 434 -23.57 -36.37 52.19
C ILE A 434 -24.68 -37.40 52.38
N GLU A 435 -25.86 -37.10 51.84
CA GLU A 435 -26.80 -38.13 51.43
C GLU A 435 -26.17 -38.87 50.24
N PHE A 436 -25.66 -40.08 50.48
CA PHE A 436 -25.42 -41.00 49.37
C PHE A 436 -26.80 -41.43 48.86
N GLY A 437 -27.32 -40.72 47.87
CA GLY A 437 -28.22 -41.35 46.93
C GLY A 437 -27.47 -42.56 46.34
N GLU A 438 -27.98 -43.76 46.58
CA GLU A 438 -27.54 -45.01 45.94
C GLU A 438 -27.86 -44.97 44.43
N GLY A 439 -27.29 -44.01 43.72
CA GLY A 439 -27.33 -43.86 42.28
C GLY A 439 -26.19 -44.64 41.67
N ARG A 440 -26.41 -45.94 41.49
CA ARG A 440 -25.72 -46.87 40.57
C ARG A 440 -24.53 -46.30 39.78
N LEU A 441 -23.35 -46.84 40.07
CA LEU A 441 -22.18 -46.93 39.17
C LEU A 441 -22.45 -47.78 37.91
N SER A 442 -23.69 -47.84 37.42
CA SER A 442 -24.15 -48.73 36.36
C SER A 442 -24.75 -47.94 35.18
N SER A 443 -23.99 -47.00 34.63
CA SER A 443 -24.19 -46.47 33.27
C SER A 443 -23.04 -45.55 32.85
N MET A 444 -21.80 -46.06 32.83
CA MET A 444 -20.73 -45.48 32.01
C MET A 444 -20.52 -46.25 30.69
N GLY A 445 -21.48 -47.09 30.31
CA GLY A 445 -21.62 -47.62 28.96
C GLY A 445 -22.75 -46.90 28.23
N SER A 446 -22.46 -46.35 27.06
CA SER A 446 -23.40 -45.78 26.08
C SER A 446 -24.30 -44.63 26.55
N ALA A 447 -23.75 -43.42 26.57
CA ALA A 447 -24.55 -42.21 26.38
C ALA A 447 -23.96 -41.40 25.21
N ALA A 448 -24.88 -40.93 24.37
CA ALA A 448 -24.72 -39.85 23.42
C ALA A 448 -23.82 -40.09 22.20
N SER A 449 -24.50 -40.48 21.11
CA SER A 449 -24.47 -39.70 19.87
C SER A 449 -23.10 -39.52 19.20
N ASN A 450 -22.70 -40.53 18.44
CA ASN A 450 -21.88 -40.32 17.24
C ASN A 450 -22.69 -40.60 15.94
N LYS A 451 -24.02 -40.40 16.00
CA LYS A 451 -24.91 -40.52 14.83
C LYS A 451 -24.73 -39.38 13.81
N ASN A 452 -23.92 -38.36 14.11
CA ASN A 452 -23.56 -37.30 13.14
C ASN A 452 -22.15 -37.43 12.54
N HIS A 453 -21.38 -38.48 12.83
CA HIS A 453 -20.14 -38.76 12.07
C HIS A 453 -20.29 -39.85 11.02
N ASN A 454 -21.11 -40.88 11.26
CA ASN A 454 -21.38 -41.85 10.19
C ASN A 454 -22.23 -41.27 9.06
N LEU A 455 -23.09 -40.28 9.32
CA LEU A 455 -23.84 -39.62 8.25
C LEU A 455 -22.99 -38.66 7.41
N ARG A 456 -21.97 -38.02 7.99
CA ARG A 456 -21.05 -37.14 7.24
C ARG A 456 -20.03 -37.92 6.42
N LEU A 457 -19.54 -39.06 6.92
CA LEU A 457 -18.71 -39.97 6.11
C LEU A 457 -19.51 -40.66 5.00
N LEU A 458 -20.80 -40.97 5.21
CA LEU A 458 -21.66 -41.49 4.15
C LEU A 458 -22.02 -40.42 3.09
N LEU A 459 -22.22 -39.16 3.49
CA LEU A 459 -22.48 -38.07 2.53
C LEU A 459 -21.22 -37.66 1.72
N PHE A 460 -20.02 -37.80 2.28
CA PHE A 460 -18.78 -37.63 1.52
C PHE A 460 -18.50 -38.80 0.59
N SER A 461 -18.94 -40.02 0.93
CA SER A 461 -18.76 -41.17 0.05
C SER A 461 -19.83 -41.26 -1.05
N LEU A 462 -21.04 -40.72 -0.85
CA LEU A 462 -22.12 -40.71 -1.87
C LEU A 462 -22.01 -39.56 -2.87
N THR A 463 -21.41 -38.43 -2.50
CA THR A 463 -21.14 -37.35 -3.47
C THR A 463 -19.99 -37.70 -4.42
N PHE A 464 -19.05 -38.56 -4.02
CA PHE A 464 -17.98 -39.03 -4.91
C PHE A 464 -18.37 -40.19 -5.83
N THR A 465 -19.38 -40.99 -5.51
CA THR A 465 -19.88 -42.02 -6.46
C THR A 465 -20.87 -41.46 -7.49
N LEU A 466 -21.56 -40.35 -7.21
CA LEU A 466 -22.48 -39.77 -8.21
C LEU A 466 -21.80 -38.85 -9.25
N VAL A 467 -20.54 -38.47 -9.06
CA VAL A 467 -19.76 -37.74 -10.08
C VAL A 467 -18.90 -38.69 -10.94
N GLY A 468 -19.01 -40.00 -10.72
CA GLY A 468 -18.37 -41.03 -11.56
C GLY A 468 -19.31 -41.76 -12.52
N LEU A 469 -20.58 -41.37 -12.60
CA LEU A 469 -21.60 -42.00 -13.46
C LEU A 469 -22.41 -40.99 -14.30
N LEU A 470 -21.90 -39.77 -14.42
CA LEU A 470 -22.20 -38.77 -15.45
C LEU A 470 -20.87 -38.26 -15.99
#